data_AF-A0A3D4W3K5-F1
#
_entry.id   AF-A0A3D4W3K5-F1
#
_cell.length_a   1.000
_cell.length_b   1.000
_cell.length_c   1.000
_cell.angle_alpha   90.00
_cell.angle_beta   90.00
_cell.angle_gamma   90.00
#
_symmetry.space_group_name_H-M   'P 1'
#
loop_
_entity.id
_entity.type
_entity.pdbx_description
1 polymer ?
#
loop_
_entity_poly.entity_id
_entity_poly.type
_entity_poly.pdbx_seq_one_letter_code
_entity_poly.pdbx_strand_id
1 'polypeptide(L)' 'ECPKCGNRDQNKLNVARRTCGYIGTQFWNQGRTQEIKDRVLHL' A
#
# COMPACT_ATOMS: atom_id res chain seq x y z
N GLU A 1 2.21 8.72 -3.92
CA GLU A 1 3.26 9.77 -3.83
C GLU A 1 4.01 9.58 -2.52
N CYS A 2 5.35 9.68 -2.53
CA CYS A 2 6.15 9.60 -1.33
C CYS A 2 6.03 10.89 -0.49
N PRO A 3 5.63 10.83 0.79
CA PRO A 3 5.45 12.02 1.61
C PRO A 3 6.75 12.76 1.95
N LYS A 4 7.91 12.11 1.79
CA LYS A 4 9.23 12.70 2.07
C LYS A 4 9.81 13.50 0.90
N CYS A 5 9.69 12.98 -0.32
CA CYS A 5 10.38 13.54 -1.50
C CYS A 5 9.48 13.77 -2.71
N GLY A 6 8.17 13.57 -2.59
CA GLY A 6 7.20 13.77 -3.68
C GLY A 6 7.32 12.76 -4.83
N ASN A 7 8.19 11.74 -4.72
CA ASN A 7 8.40 10.79 -5.80
C ASN A 7 7.10 10.02 -6.14
N ARG A 8 6.84 9.89 -7.44
CA ARG A 8 5.69 9.16 -8.02
C ARG A 8 6.11 7.96 -8.88
N ASP A 9 7.42 7.79 -9.12
CA ASP A 9 7.97 6.69 -9.91
C ASP A 9 7.82 5.35 -9.17
N GLN A 10 6.95 4.48 -9.69
CA GLN A 10 6.65 3.17 -9.09
C GLN A 10 7.87 2.25 -9.04
N ASN A 11 8.83 2.39 -9.97
CA ASN A 11 10.02 1.54 -10.00
C ASN A 11 10.99 1.85 -8.86
N LYS A 12 10.90 3.05 -8.29
CA LYS A 12 11.75 3.51 -7.17
C LYS A 12 11.02 3.47 -5.82
N LEU A 13 9.71 3.26 -5.83
CA LEU A 13 8.89 3.27 -4.63
C LEU A 13 8.74 1.85 -4.07
N ASN A 14 9.03 1.70 -2.78
CA ASN A 14 8.75 0.47 -2.05
C ASN A 14 7.51 0.68 -1.18
N VAL A 15 6.48 -0.14 -1.41
CA VAL A 15 5.24 -0.10 -0.63
C VAL A 15 5.06 -1.44 0.08
N ALA A 16 5.21 -1.44 1.40
CA ALA A 16 4.94 -2.60 2.23
C ALA A 16 3.57 -2.46 2.91
N ARG A 17 2.73 -3.50 2.84
CA ARG A 17 1.42 -3.56 3.53
C ARG A 17 1.22 -4.92 4.16
N ARG A 18 0.52 -4.95 5.30
CA ARG A 18 0.16 -6.19 6.00
C ARG A 18 -1.29 -6.58 5.70
N THR A 19 -1.49 -7.80 5.23
CA THR A 19 -2.81 -8.34 4.87
C THR A 19 -2.95 -9.75 5.41
N CYS A 20 -3.98 -10.00 6.22
CA CYS A 20 -4.31 -11.32 6.76
C CYS A 20 -3.10 -12.04 7.39
N GLY A 21 -2.22 -11.30 8.07
CA GLY A 21 -1.03 -11.85 8.74
C GLY A 21 0.29 -11.76 7.96
N TYR A 22 0.26 -11.51 6.65
CA TYR A 22 1.46 -11.49 5.80
C TYR A 22 1.85 -10.08 5.36
N ILE A 23 3.16 -9.81 5.22
CA ILE A 23 3.68 -8.56 4.65
C ILE A 23 3.96 -8.78 3.16
N GLY A 24 3.35 -7.96 2.32
CA GLY A 24 3.64 -7.90 0.89
C GLY A 24 4.29 -6.58 0.50
N THR A 25 5.29 -6.63 -0.39
CA THR A 25 6.07 -5.48 -0.89
C THR A 25 5.70 -5.06 -2.31
N GLN A 26 4.82 -5.80 -2.98
CA GLN A 26 4.35 -5.46 -4.33
C GLN A 26 3.15 -4.50 -4.29
N PHE A 27 3.03 -3.70 -5.36
CA PHE A 27 1.82 -2.95 -5.62
C PHE A 27 0.67 -3.91 -5.88
N TRP A 28 -0.40 -3.77 -5.09
CA TRP A 28 -1.53 -4.67 -5.09
C TRP A 28 -2.42 -4.37 -6.30
N ASN A 29 -3.10 -5.40 -6.81
CA ASN A 29 -4.18 -5.19 -7.78
C ASN A 29 -5.31 -4.33 -7.17
N GLN A 30 -6.16 -3.78 -8.04
CA GLN A 30 -7.23 -2.87 -7.63
C GLN A 30 -8.15 -3.49 -6.56
N GLY A 31 -8.53 -4.76 -6.72
CA GLY A 31 -9.46 -5.45 -5.81
C GLY A 31 -8.95 -5.53 -4.37
N ARG A 32 -7.68 -5.92 -4.17
CA ARG A 32 -7.13 -5.98 -2.81
C ARG A 32 -6.89 -4.61 -2.21
N THR A 33 -6.59 -3.60 -3.03
CA THR A 33 -6.49 -2.21 -2.54
C THR A 33 -7.84 -1.71 -2.04
N GLN A 34 -8.93 -2.08 -2.71
CA GLN A 34 -10.30 -1.74 -2.29
C GLN A 34 -10.67 -2.43 -0.97
N GLU A 35 -10.43 -3.75 -0.86
CA GLU A 35 -10.71 -4.51 0.37
C GLU A 35 -9.96 -3.95 1.60
N ILE A 36 -8.69 -3.58 1.43
CA ILE A 36 -7.89 -3.00 2.52
C ILE A 36 -8.40 -1.60 2.91
N LYS A 37 -8.89 -0.81 1.93
CA LYS A 37 -9.42 0.54 2.16
C LYS A 37 -10.69 0.51 3.03
N ASP A 38 -11.50 -0.53 2.90
CA ASP A 38 -12.75 -0.67 3.66
C ASP A 38 -12.52 -1.18 5.09
N ARG A 39 -11.27 -1.40 5.51
CA ARG A 39 -10.92 -1.81 6.88
C ARG A 39 -11.00 -0.63 7.85
N VAL A 40 -11.36 -0.93 9.10
CA VAL A 40 -11.50 0.07 10.16
C VAL A 40 -10.15 0.69 10.51
N LEU A 41 -10.04 2.01 10.33
CA LEU A 41 -8.93 2.83 10.76
C LEU A 41 -9.31 3.52 12.08
N HIS A 42 -8.68 3.13 13.17
CA HIS A 42 -9.02 3.60 14.53
C HIS A 42 -8.23 4.85 14.96
N LEU A 43 -7.85 5.71 14.00
CA LEU A 43 -6.96 6.87 14.21
C LEU A 43 -7.38 7.76 15.38
#